data_AF-A0A345E0K4-F1
#
_entry.id   AF-A0A345E0K4-F1
#
_cell.length_a   1.000
_cell.length_b   1.000
_cell.length_c   1.000
_cell.angle_alpha   90.00
_cell.angle_beta   90.00
_cell.angle_gamma   90.00
#
_symmetry.space_group_name_H-M   'P 1'
#
loop_
_entity.id
_entity.type
_entity.pdbx_description
1 polymer ?
#
loop_
_entity_poly.entity_id
_entity_poly.type
_entity_poly.pdbx_seq_one_letter_code
_entity_poly.pdbx_strand_id
1 'polypeptide(L)'
;MLSPLAVVALVGIPLAQLPLVAYLSRHVELDGDEPRPSPGRGYVTYGTAGVRPTAREREPVCPHCGTPVDDAYDYCGRCAGRLPPRRVRR
;
A
#
# COMPACT_ATOMS: atom_id res chain seq x y z
N MET A 1 -37.51 -14.53 -8.52
CA MET A 1 -37.73 -14.33 -7.07
C MET A 1 -36.75 -15.20 -6.32
N LEU A 2 -35.92 -14.63 -5.44
CA LEU A 2 -35.04 -15.44 -4.59
C LEU A 2 -35.91 -16.28 -3.65
N SER A 3 -35.62 -17.58 -3.58
CA SER A 3 -36.30 -18.45 -2.63
C SER A 3 -35.97 -18.02 -1.20
N PRO A 4 -36.86 -18.22 -0.23
CA PRO A 4 -36.60 -17.89 1.17
C PRO A 4 -35.33 -18.57 1.69
N LEU A 5 -35.04 -19.80 1.23
CA LEU A 5 -33.79 -20.49 1.53
C LEU A 5 -32.55 -19.78 0.97
N ALA A 6 -32.63 -19.23 -0.24
CA ALA A 6 -31.52 -18.48 -0.83
C ALA A 6 -31.24 -17.18 -0.07
N VAL A 7 -32.27 -16.51 0.43
CA VAL A 7 -32.12 -15.32 1.28
C VAL A 7 -31.50 -15.68 2.62
N VAL A 8 -31.95 -16.77 3.25
CA VAL A 8 -31.38 -17.27 4.51
C VAL A 8 -29.91 -17.66 4.33
N ALA A 9 -29.55 -18.31 3.23
CA ALA A 9 -28.15 -18.63 2.95
C ALA A 9 -27.31 -17.36 2.75
N LEU A 10 -27.82 -16.39 1.98
CA LEU A 10 -27.06 -15.19 1.62
C LEU A 10 -26.85 -14.22 2.79
N VAL A 11 -27.76 -14.22 3.77
CA VAL A 11 -27.69 -13.32 4.94
C VAL A 11 -27.28 -14.07 6.21
N GLY A 12 -27.85 -15.24 6.45
CA GLY A 12 -27.64 -16.02 7.68
C GLY A 12 -26.24 -16.60 7.78
N ILE A 13 -25.67 -17.12 6.69
CA ILE A 13 -24.31 -17.68 6.67
C ILE A 13 -23.25 -16.61 7.03
N PRO A 14 -23.21 -15.42 6.40
CA PRO A 14 -22.23 -14.40 6.78
C PRO A 14 -22.46 -13.86 8.19
N LEU A 15 -23.70 -13.73 8.65
CA LEU A 15 -23.99 -13.35 10.04
C LEU A 15 -23.46 -14.39 11.04
N ALA A 16 -23.59 -15.69 10.72
CA ALA A 16 -23.06 -16.78 11.53
C ALA A 16 -21.52 -16.81 11.57
N GLN A 17 -20.83 -16.16 10.63
CA GLN A 17 -19.38 -16.02 10.63
C GLN A 17 -18.88 -14.88 11.53
N LEU A 18 -19.72 -13.89 11.88
CA LEU A 18 -19.31 -12.75 12.71
C LEU A 18 -18.73 -13.15 14.07
N PRO A 19 -19.30 -14.11 14.83
CA PRO A 19 -18.73 -14.54 16.11
C PRO A 19 -17.35 -15.16 15.95
N LEU A 20 -17.12 -15.91 14.87
CA LEU A 20 -15.83 -16.54 14.58
C LEU A 20 -14.78 -15.47 14.25
N VAL A 21 -15.10 -14.50 13.40
CA VAL A 21 -14.20 -13.39 13.07
C VAL A 21 -13.88 -12.55 14.31
N ALA A 22 -14.89 -12.25 15.14
CA ALA A 22 -14.70 -11.51 16.39
C ALA A 22 -13.89 -12.29 17.44
N TYR A 23 -14.00 -13.62 17.46
CA TYR A 23 -13.17 -14.47 18.31
C TYR A 23 -11.72 -14.46 17.83
N LEU A 24 -11.50 -14.67 16.52
CA LEU A 24 -10.17 -14.69 15.94
C LEU A 24 -9.46 -13.33 16.05
N SER A 25 -10.17 -12.22 15.89
CA SER A 25 -9.59 -10.88 16.02
C SER A 25 -9.05 -10.59 17.43
N ARG A 26 -9.55 -11.25 18.48
CA ARG A 26 -9.00 -11.14 19.84
C ARG A 26 -7.68 -11.88 20.03
N HIS A 27 -7.38 -12.84 19.15
CA HIS A 27 -6.18 -13.67 19.23
C HIS A 27 -5.09 -13.23 18.25
N VAL A 28 -5.41 -12.31 17.35
CA VAL A 28 -4.41 -11.63 16.52
C VAL A 28 -3.84 -10.51 17.37
N GLU A 29 -2.58 -10.64 17.76
CA GLU A 29 -1.79 -9.48 18.16
C GLU A 29 -1.78 -8.54 16.95
N LEU A 30 -2.45 -7.40 17.08
CA LEU A 30 -2.25 -6.30 16.16
C LEU A 30 -0.81 -5.86 16.42
N ASP A 31 0.09 -6.10 15.45
CA ASP A 31 1.34 -5.34 15.37
C ASP A 31 0.93 -3.89 15.59
N GLY A 32 1.39 -3.28 16.68
CA GLY A 32 0.97 -1.94 17.05
C GLY A 32 1.32 -0.94 15.96
N ASP A 33 1.16 0.36 16.23
CA ASP A 33 1.90 1.37 15.46
C ASP A 33 3.40 1.17 15.75
N GLU A 34 4.00 0.12 15.19
CA GLU A 34 5.43 -0.12 15.27
C GLU A 34 6.11 1.14 14.72
N PRO A 35 7.13 1.66 15.43
CA PRO A 35 7.90 2.77 14.92
C PRO A 35 8.34 2.44 13.50
N ARG A 36 7.93 3.28 12.54
CA ARG A 36 8.25 3.09 11.13
C ARG A 36 9.72 2.69 11.01
N PRO A 37 10.05 1.56 10.38
CA PRO A 37 11.43 1.13 10.28
C PRO A 37 12.24 2.22 9.57
N SER A 38 13.46 2.45 10.04
CA SER A 38 14.43 3.26 9.31
C SER A 38 14.47 2.74 7.87
N PRO A 39 14.40 3.61 6.83
CA PRO A 39 14.35 3.18 5.44
C PRO A 39 15.55 2.29 5.10
N GLY A 40 15.34 0.98 5.16
CA GLY A 40 16.26 -0.03 4.66
C GLY A 40 16.10 -0.18 3.16
N ARG A 41 17.01 -0.91 2.52
CA ARG A 41 16.82 -1.39 1.14
C ARG A 41 15.65 -2.38 1.10
N GLY A 42 14.42 -1.86 1.11
CA GLY A 42 13.22 -2.65 0.86
C GLY A 42 13.18 -3.05 -0.60
N TYR A 43 13.18 -4.35 -0.87
CA TYR A 43 12.74 -4.88 -2.17
C TYR A 43 11.24 -5.13 -2.07
N VAL A 44 10.46 -4.49 -2.93
CA VAL A 44 9.03 -4.76 -3.07
C VAL A 44 8.88 -6.14 -3.72
N THR A 45 8.19 -7.07 -3.08
CA THR A 45 8.08 -8.47 -3.54
C THR A 45 6.91 -8.71 -4.50
N TYR A 46 6.01 -7.74 -4.69
CA TYR A 46 4.89 -7.85 -5.63
C TYR A 46 5.11 -7.00 -6.88
N GLY A 47 5.37 -7.68 -8.00
CA GLY A 47 5.04 -7.20 -9.35
C GLY A 47 5.98 -6.19 -10.03
N THR A 48 7.04 -5.70 -9.40
CA THR A 48 7.95 -4.71 -10.02
C THR A 48 9.32 -5.27 -10.41
N ALA A 49 9.48 -6.59 -10.45
CA ALA A 49 10.71 -7.25 -10.89
C ALA A 49 10.96 -6.98 -12.39
N GLY A 50 11.61 -5.87 -12.70
CA GLY A 50 12.04 -5.55 -14.07
C GLY A 50 11.90 -4.10 -14.51
N VAL A 51 11.26 -3.24 -13.72
CA VAL A 51 11.15 -1.81 -14.08
C VAL A 51 12.48 -1.11 -13.78
N ARG A 52 13.33 -0.94 -14.79
CA ARG A 52 14.45 0.00 -14.74
C ARG A 52 13.95 1.36 -15.23
N PRO A 53 13.93 2.41 -14.39
CA PRO A 53 13.62 3.74 -14.88
C PRO A 53 14.66 4.15 -15.93
N THR A 54 14.20 4.57 -17.10
CA THR A 54 15.05 5.09 -18.17
C THR A 54 15.41 6.53 -17.84
N ALA A 55 16.62 6.72 -17.30
CA ALA A 55 17.13 8.04 -16.92
C ALA A 55 17.03 9.02 -18.10
N ARG A 56 16.14 10.01 -17.99
CA ARG A 56 16.11 11.17 -18.89
C ARG A 56 16.89 12.30 -18.22
N GLU A 57 17.66 13.02 -19.03
CA GLU A 57 18.81 13.87 -18.66
C GLU A 57 18.55 15.06 -17.71
N ARG A 58 17.36 15.22 -17.12
CA ARG A 58 17.10 16.18 -16.04
C ARG A 58 16.09 15.61 -15.05
N GLU A 59 16.44 14.48 -14.48
CA GLU A 59 15.61 13.81 -13.47
C GLU A 59 15.64 14.63 -12.17
N PRO A 60 14.48 15.01 -11.61
CA PRO A 60 14.44 15.75 -10.36
C PRO A 60 15.10 14.92 -9.25
N VAL A 61 15.74 15.59 -8.29
CA VAL A 61 16.35 14.93 -7.12
C VAL A 61 15.43 15.08 -5.92
N CYS A 62 15.36 14.04 -5.10
CA CYS A 62 14.61 14.08 -3.86
C CYS A 62 15.19 15.16 -2.94
N PRO A 63 14.37 16.13 -2.45
CA PRO A 63 14.87 17.18 -1.57
C PRO A 63 15.28 16.67 -0.19
N HIS A 64 14.88 15.44 0.17
CA HIS A 64 15.16 14.84 1.49
C HIS A 64 16.46 14.03 1.50
N CYS A 65 16.80 13.34 0.41
CA CYS A 65 17.92 12.39 0.39
C CYS A 65 18.80 12.45 -0.86
N GLY A 66 18.57 13.42 -1.76
CA GLY A 66 19.39 13.65 -2.95
C GLY A 66 19.33 12.55 -4.02
N THR A 67 18.45 11.55 -3.86
CA THR A 67 18.33 10.45 -4.82
C THR A 67 17.57 10.91 -6.06
N PRO A 68 17.98 10.53 -7.28
CA PRO A 68 17.19 10.75 -8.49
C PRO A 68 15.80 10.17 -8.31
N VAL A 69 14.77 10.95 -8.63
CA VAL A 69 13.37 10.55 -8.53
C VAL A 69 12.66 10.81 -9.85
N ASP A 70 11.81 9.86 -10.22
CA ASP A 70 10.86 10.02 -11.30
C ASP A 70 9.70 10.91 -10.81
N ASP A 71 9.23 11.81 -11.66
CA ASP A 71 8.12 12.71 -11.34
C ASP A 71 6.77 11.96 -11.31
N ALA A 72 6.74 10.68 -11.73
CA ALA A 72 5.58 9.80 -11.67
C ALA A 72 5.09 9.46 -10.27
N TYR A 73 5.91 9.66 -9.25
CA TYR A 73 5.62 9.24 -7.89
C TYR A 73 5.42 10.42 -6.95
N ASP A 74 4.48 10.29 -6.03
CA ASP A 74 4.26 11.27 -4.95
C ASP A 74 5.28 11.12 -3.80
N TYR A 75 6.07 10.05 -3.81
CA TYR A 75 7.03 9.69 -2.76
C TYR A 75 8.36 9.19 -3.33
N CYS A 76 9.46 9.45 -2.61
CA CYS A 76 10.78 8.96 -2.98
C CYS A 76 10.92 7.46 -2.66
N GLY A 77 11.26 6.64 -3.66
CA GLY A 77 11.48 5.20 -3.48
C GLY A 77 12.67 4.81 -2.59
N ARG A 78 13.54 5.74 -2.20
CA ARG A 78 14.69 5.48 -1.29
C ARG A 78 14.42 5.87 0.16
N CYS A 79 13.93 7.08 0.40
CA CYS A 79 13.75 7.60 1.77
C CYS A 79 12.28 7.72 2.20
N ALA A 80 11.33 7.37 1.33
CA ALA A 80 9.89 7.55 1.53
C ALA A 80 9.42 8.99 1.81
N GLY A 81 10.29 9.98 1.66
CA GLY A 81 9.94 11.39 1.79
C GLY A 81 8.97 11.83 0.69
N ARG A 82 7.95 12.62 1.06
CA ARG A 82 6.95 13.15 0.12
C ARG A 82 7.62 14.08 -0.89
N LEU A 83 7.34 13.85 -2.17
CA LEU A 83 7.85 14.65 -3.27
C LEU A 83 6.94 15.86 -3.51
N PRO A 84 7.52 17.01 -3.93
CA PRO A 84 6.72 18.18 -4.26
C PRO A 84 5.78 17.86 -5.43
N PRO A 85 4.56 18.43 -5.45
CA PRO A 85 3.60 18.18 -6.51
C PRO A 85 4.16 18.58 -7.87
N ARG A 86 3.85 17.79 -8.91
CA ARG A 86 4.22 18.07 -10.29
C ARG A 86 3.81 19.50 -10.67
N ARG A 87 4.77 20.36 -10.99
CA ARG A 87 4.47 21.64 -11.66
C ARG A 87 4.15 21.32 -13.11
N VAL A 88 2.86 21.23 -13.44
CA VAL A 88 2.42 21.20 -14.84
C VAL A 88 2.84 22.53 -15.47
N ARG A 89 3.91 22.53 -16.26
CA ARG A 89 4.22 23.66 -17.14
C ARG A 89 3.12 23.71 -18.20
N ARG A 90 2.29 24.75 -18.15
CA ARG A 90 1.43 25.15 -19.28
C ARG A 90 2.28 25.63 -20.45
#